data_AF-A0A3T0N1G4-F1
#
_entry.id   AF-A0A3T0N1G4-F1
#
_cell.length_a   1.000
_cell.length_b   1.000
_cell.length_c   1.000
_cell.angle_alpha   90.00
_cell.angle_beta   90.00
_cell.angle_gamma   90.00
#
_symmetry.space_group_name_H-M   'P 1'
#
loop_
_entity.id
_entity.type
_entity.pdbx_description
1 polymer ?
#
loop_
_entity_poly.entity_id
_entity_poly.type
_entity_poly.pdbx_seq_one_letter_code
_entity_poly.pdbx_strand_id
1 'polypeptide(L)'
;MTLITPQECTNKRRKLGIPQTALCELAGLRSNYICRFEGDKILEPSGKKLVAISNALRAFEIAKSNHPFVDIKELIVAAQKELPEHSKSAIRQVSQQTCAKDSVCLTKAAS
;
A
#
# COMPACT_ATOMS: atom_id res chain seq x y z
N MET A 1 -2.18 -3.81 -22.14
CA MET A 1 -1.47 -3.70 -20.84
C MET A 1 -0.69 -4.98 -20.64
N THR A 2 0.64 -4.92 -20.56
CA THR A 2 1.46 -6.10 -20.21
C THR A 2 1.30 -6.36 -18.72
N LEU A 3 0.83 -7.55 -18.36
CA LEU A 3 0.71 -7.97 -16.97
C LEU A 3 2.10 -8.29 -16.43
N ILE A 4 2.39 -7.84 -15.21
CA ILE A 4 3.71 -8.02 -14.59
C ILE A 4 3.94 -9.50 -14.23
N THR A 5 5.12 -10.03 -14.56
CA THR A 5 5.52 -11.38 -14.14
C THR A 5 6.14 -11.38 -12.73
N PRO A 6 6.21 -12.54 -12.05
CA PRO A 6 6.91 -12.69 -10.77
C PRO A 6 8.37 -12.19 -10.78
N GLN A 7 9.11 -12.51 -11.84
CA GLN A 7 10.50 -12.11 -11.99
C GLN A 7 10.63 -10.60 -12.21
N GLU A 8 9.78 -10.01 -13.06
CA GLU A 8 9.74 -8.56 -13.25
C GLU A 8 9.39 -7.81 -11.97
N CYS A 9 8.42 -8.32 -11.20
CA CYS A 9 8.06 -7.77 -9.90
C CYS A 9 9.26 -7.77 -8.94
N THR A 10 9.93 -8.91 -8.83
CA THR A 10 11.12 -9.07 -7.98
C THR A 10 12.21 -8.07 -8.35
N ASN A 11 12.53 -7.97 -9.64
CA ASN A 11 13.60 -7.11 -10.15
C ASN A 11 13.28 -5.63 -9.91
N LYS A 12 12.07 -5.18 -10.27
CA LYS A 12 11.64 -3.78 -10.06
C LYS A 12 11.60 -3.42 -8.59
N ARG A 13 11.00 -4.28 -7.76
CA ARG A 13 10.90 -4.05 -6.31
C ARG A 13 12.28 -3.90 -5.67
N ARG A 14 13.21 -4.81 -5.99
CA ARG A 14 14.59 -4.76 -5.47
C ARG A 14 15.35 -3.54 -5.96
N LYS A 15 15.23 -3.17 -7.24
CA LYS A 15 15.85 -1.96 -7.80
C LYS A 15 15.35 -0.68 -7.10
N LEU A 16 14.05 -0.65 -6.77
CA LEU A 16 13.45 0.50 -6.08
C LEU A 16 13.73 0.49 -4.56
N GLY A 17 14.13 -0.65 -3.99
CA GLY A 17 14.38 -0.81 -2.56
C GLY A 17 13.09 -0.97 -1.73
N ILE A 18 11.99 -1.40 -2.35
CA ILE A 18 10.68 -1.50 -1.69
C ILE A 18 10.59 -2.82 -0.91
N PRO A 19 10.22 -2.80 0.38
CA PRO A 19 9.88 -4.02 1.12
C PRO A 19 8.66 -4.73 0.54
N GLN A 20 8.60 -6.06 0.60
CA GLN A 20 7.44 -6.83 0.11
C GLN A 20 6.14 -6.42 0.82
N THR A 21 6.21 -6.14 2.13
CA THR A 21 5.07 -5.69 2.94
C THR A 21 4.55 -4.33 2.48
N ALA A 22 5.43 -3.37 2.25
CA ALA A 22 5.07 -2.05 1.73
C ALA A 22 4.41 -2.14 0.35
N LEU A 23 4.90 -3.03 -0.52
CA LEU A 23 4.27 -3.26 -1.82
C LEU A 23 2.88 -3.91 -1.69
N CYS A 24 2.69 -4.83 -0.74
CA CYS A 24 1.36 -5.36 -0.42
C CYS A 24 0.39 -4.24 0.02
N GLU A 25 0.83 -3.36 0.92
CA GLU A 25 0.02 -2.23 1.41
C GLU A 25 -0.38 -1.28 0.27
N LEU A 26 0.58 -0.88 -0.56
CA LEU A 26 0.32 0.00 -1.72
C LEU A 26 -0.62 -0.65 -2.74
N ALA A 27 -0.52 -1.96 -2.94
CA ALA A 27 -1.39 -2.69 -3.85
C ALA A 27 -2.75 -3.07 -3.22
N GLY A 28 -2.99 -2.78 -1.94
CA GLY A 28 -4.21 -3.20 -1.23
C GLY A 28 -4.34 -4.72 -1.10
N LEU A 29 -3.22 -5.43 -0.96
CA LEU A 29 -3.15 -6.89 -0.91
C LEU A 29 -2.82 -7.37 0.50
N ARG A 30 -3.09 -8.65 0.78
CA ARG A 30 -2.66 -9.29 2.03
C ARG A 30 -1.13 -9.26 2.15
N SER A 31 -0.64 -9.10 3.37
CA SER A 31 0.77 -8.88 3.69
C SER A 31 1.76 -9.92 3.13
N ASN A 32 1.31 -11.15 2.88
CA ASN A 32 2.13 -12.23 2.32
C ASN A 32 1.97 -12.45 0.81
N TYR A 33 1.13 -11.66 0.12
CA TYR A 33 0.80 -11.92 -1.28
C TYR A 33 2.01 -11.74 -2.19
N ILE A 34 2.77 -10.65 -2.05
CA ILE A 34 3.96 -10.39 -2.88
C ILE A 34 5.02 -11.47 -2.67
N CYS A 35 5.26 -11.91 -1.44
CA CYS A 35 6.19 -13.00 -1.16
C CYS A 35 5.81 -14.30 -1.90
N ARG A 36 4.52 -14.68 -1.86
CA ARG A 36 4.02 -15.85 -2.59
C ARG A 36 4.06 -15.65 -4.10
N PHE A 37 3.78 -14.45 -4.58
CA PHE A 37 3.80 -14.11 -5.99
C PHE A 37 5.22 -14.20 -6.56
N GLU A 38 6.20 -13.56 -5.91
CA GLU A 38 7.61 -13.57 -6.30
C GLU A 38 8.25 -14.97 -6.21
N GLY A 39 7.75 -15.83 -5.31
CA GLY A 39 8.20 -17.21 -5.18
C GLY A 39 7.45 -18.23 -6.05
N ASP A 40 6.70 -17.77 -7.05
CA ASP A 40 5.90 -18.60 -7.97
C ASP A 40 4.93 -19.56 -7.25
N LYS A 41 4.44 -19.17 -6.05
CA LYS A 41 3.49 -19.96 -5.23
C LYS A 41 2.02 -19.63 -5.52
N ILE A 42 1.75 -18.89 -6.58
CA ILE A 42 0.42 -18.51 -7.03
C ILE A 42 0.25 -19.03 -8.45
N LEU A 43 -0.57 -20.07 -8.60
CA LEU A 43 -0.79 -20.75 -9.88
C LEU A 43 -1.45 -19.81 -10.90
N GLU A 44 -2.47 -19.06 -10.46
CA GLU A 44 -3.26 -18.16 -11.31
C GLU A 44 -3.51 -16.82 -10.60
N PRO A 45 -2.60 -15.84 -10.76
CA PRO A 45 -2.81 -14.50 -10.22
C PRO A 45 -3.92 -13.77 -10.98
N SER A 46 -4.91 -13.25 -10.26
CA SER A 46 -5.96 -12.43 -10.87
C SER A 46 -5.37 -11.20 -11.57
N GLY A 47 -5.81 -10.92 -12.80
CA GLY A 47 -5.39 -9.73 -13.56
C GLY A 47 -5.58 -8.42 -12.79
N LYS A 48 -6.65 -8.31 -11.97
CA LYS A 48 -6.85 -7.15 -11.08
C LYS A 48 -5.71 -6.95 -10.09
N LYS A 49 -5.20 -8.04 -9.51
CA LYS A 49 -4.08 -7.99 -8.56
C LYS A 49 -2.77 -7.66 -9.28
N LEU A 50 -2.55 -8.19 -10.48
CA LEU A 50 -1.38 -7.85 -11.30
C LEU A 50 -1.35 -6.37 -11.68
N VAL A 51 -2.50 -5.81 -12.04
CA VAL A 51 -2.65 -4.36 -12.29
C VAL A 51 -2.38 -3.55 -11.02
N ALA A 52 -2.91 -3.97 -9.87
CA ALA A 52 -2.66 -3.30 -8.59
C ALA A 52 -1.15 -3.27 -8.23
N ILE A 53 -0.45 -4.39 -8.44
CA ILE A 53 1.02 -4.47 -8.22
C ILE A 53 1.76 -3.52 -9.17
N SER A 54 1.39 -3.52 -10.45
CA SER A 54 2.02 -2.66 -11.45
C SER A 54 1.83 -1.17 -11.13
N ASN A 55 0.61 -0.78 -10.73
CA ASN A 55 0.29 0.59 -10.31
C ASN A 55 1.06 1.00 -9.05
N ALA A 56 1.17 0.11 -8.05
CA ALA A 56 1.91 0.35 -6.83
C ALA A 56 3.41 0.57 -7.08
N LEU A 57 4.03 -0.26 -7.93
CA LEU A 57 5.44 -0.09 -8.32
C LEU A 57 5.66 1.25 -9.04
N ARG A 58 4.77 1.61 -9.97
CA ARG A 58 4.85 2.89 -10.71
C ARG A 58 4.68 4.09 -9.77
N ALA A 59 3.71 4.05 -8.87
CA ALA A 59 3.48 5.12 -7.89
C ALA A 59 4.70 5.34 -6.99
N PHE A 60 5.34 4.26 -6.54
CA PHE A 60 6.56 4.35 -5.74
C PHE A 60 7.75 4.89 -6.54
N GLU A 61 7.91 4.47 -7.79
CA GLU A 61 8.96 4.99 -8.67
C GLU A 61 8.82 6.49 -8.91
N ILE A 62 7.59 6.99 -9.11
CA ILE A 62 7.29 8.42 -9.22
C ILE A 62 7.63 9.14 -7.91
N ALA A 63 7.18 8.63 -6.76
CA ALA A 63 7.47 9.20 -5.46
C ALA A 63 8.99 9.29 -5.19
N LYS A 64 9.74 8.23 -5.50
CA LYS A 64 11.20 8.19 -5.34
C LYS A 64 11.91 9.16 -6.28
N SER A 65 11.37 9.36 -7.48
CA SER A 65 11.94 10.31 -8.44
C SER A 65 11.72 11.77 -8.00
N ASN A 66 10.56 12.07 -7.40
CA ASN A 66 10.24 13.39 -6.87
C ASN A 66 10.92 13.69 -5.52
N HIS A 67 11.24 12.65 -4.74
CA HIS A 67 11.83 12.77 -3.41
C HIS A 67 13.02 11.79 -3.25
N PRO A 68 14.17 12.03 -3.91
CA PRO A 68 15.28 11.06 -3.94
C PRO A 68 15.98 10.85 -2.59
N PHE A 69 15.81 11.75 -1.63
CA PHE A 69 16.52 11.75 -0.34
C PHE A 69 15.64 11.47 0.88
N VAL A 70 14.35 11.15 0.68
CA VAL A 70 13.46 10.88 1.81
C VAL A 70 13.45 9.39 2.17
N ASP A 71 13.15 9.10 3.43
CA ASP A 71 13.07 7.75 3.93
C ASP A 71 11.97 6.93 3.23
N ILE A 72 12.15 5.61 3.23
CA ILE A 72 11.20 4.66 2.62
C ILE A 72 9.78 4.87 3.16
N LYS A 73 9.62 5.19 4.45
CA LYS A 73 8.30 5.45 5.05
C LYS A 73 7.61 6.65 4.41
N GLU A 74 8.35 7.73 4.17
CA GLU A 74 7.81 8.93 3.51
C GLU A 74 7.51 8.67 2.04
N LEU A 75 8.35 7.89 1.35
CA LEU A 75 8.09 7.43 -0.01
C LEU A 75 6.79 6.62 -0.13
N ILE A 76 6.50 5.76 0.85
CA ILE A 76 5.25 4.98 0.87
C ILE A 76 4.05 5.93 0.97
N VAL A 77 4.11 6.91 1.88
CA VAL A 77 3.03 7.91 2.06
C VAL A 77 2.85 8.76 0.79
N ALA A 78 3.94 9.16 0.13
CA ALA A 78 3.88 9.88 -1.13
C ALA A 78 3.28 9.00 -2.25
N ALA A 79 3.71 7.74 -2.37
CA ALA A 79 3.19 6.80 -3.36
C ALA A 79 1.69 6.52 -3.20
N GLN A 80 1.16 6.52 -1.96
CA GLN A 80 -0.28 6.40 -1.73
C GLN A 80 -1.09 7.55 -2.34
N LYS A 81 -0.52 8.75 -2.44
CA LYS A 81 -1.17 9.92 -3.07
C LYS A 81 -1.26 9.77 -4.59
N GLU A 82 -0.22 9.18 -5.19
CA GLU A 82 -0.08 8.95 -6.63
C GLU A 82 -0.90 7.76 -7.17
N LEU A 83 -1.45 6.91 -6.29
CA LEU A 83 -2.32 5.80 -6.70
C LEU A 83 -3.67 6.32 -7.21
N PRO A 84 -4.20 5.78 -8.34
CA PRO A 84 -5.48 6.21 -8.88
C PRO A 84 -6.64 5.94 -7.91
N GLU A 85 -7.55 6.91 -7.76
CA GLU A 85 -8.68 6.96 -6.80
C GLU A 85 -9.50 5.66 -6.71
N HIS A 86 -9.64 4.92 -7.82
CA HIS A 86 -10.35 3.64 -7.85
C HIS A 86 -9.73 2.52 -6.97
N SER A 87 -8.49 2.71 -6.51
CA SER A 87 -7.77 1.77 -5.63
C SER A 87 -7.91 2.13 -4.14
N LYS A 88 -8.39 3.34 -3.82
CA LYS A 88 -8.42 3.89 -2.45
C LYS A 88 -9.59 3.36 -1.61
N SER A 89 -10.55 2.65 -2.22
CA SER A 89 -11.76 2.13 -1.57
C SER A 89 -11.48 1.16 -0.41
N ALA A 90 -10.35 0.43 -0.42
CA ALA A 90 -10.04 -0.56 0.62
C ALA A 90 -9.32 -0.02 1.86
N ILE A 91 -8.68 1.17 1.79
CA ILE A 91 -7.78 1.65 2.86
C ILE A 91 -8.53 2.53 3.88
N ARG A 92 -9.72 3.05 3.53
CA ARG A 92 -10.46 3.99 4.40
C ARG A 92 -11.25 3.37 5.56
N GLN A 93 -11.32 2.03 5.69
CA GLN A 93 -12.15 1.42 6.75
C GLN A 93 -11.42 1.16 8.09
N VAL A 94 -10.10 1.34 8.19
CA VAL A 94 -9.38 1.01 9.45
C VAL A 94 -9.10 2.23 10.34
N SER A 95 -9.26 3.46 9.85
CA SER A 95 -8.84 4.67 10.60
C SER A 95 -9.98 5.50 11.24
N GLN A 96 -11.24 5.09 11.12
CA GLN A 96 -12.37 5.86 11.68
C GLN A 96 -12.93 5.31 13.01
N GLN A 97 -12.37 4.23 13.58
CA GLN A 97 -12.95 3.58 14.75
C GLN A 97 -12.25 3.88 16.10
N THR A 98 -11.37 4.87 16.19
CA THR A 98 -10.75 5.25 17.49
C THR A 98 -10.87 6.73 17.88
N CYS A 99 -11.62 7.57 17.14
CA CYS A 99 -11.76 8.98 17.50
C CYS A 99 -13.23 9.45 17.42
N ALA A 100 -14.11 8.87 18.23
CA ALA A 100 -15.39 9.50 18.55
C ALA A 100 -16.02 8.86 19.80
N LYS A 101 -15.66 9.37 20.98
CA LYS A 101 -16.55 9.75 22.10
C LYS A 101 -15.76 9.82 23.42
N ASP A 102 -14.86 10.80 23.49
CA ASP A 102 -14.61 11.51 24.74
C ASP A 102 -15.04 12.96 24.51
N SER A 103 -16.23 13.30 24.99
CA SER A 103 -16.61 14.66 25.37
C SER A 103 -18.02 14.66 25.97
N VAL A 104 -18.14 15.35 27.11
CA VAL A 104 -19.34 15.76 27.85
C VAL A 104 -19.86 14.69 28.85
N CYS A 105 -19.87 14.88 30.18
CA CYS A 105 -20.10 16.12 30.93
C CYS A 105 -19.46 16.08 32.34
N LEU A 106 -18.84 17.20 32.71
CA LEU A 106 -18.61 17.61 34.10
C LEU A 106 -19.96 17.99 34.75
N THR A 107 -20.00 17.99 36.09
CA THR A 107 -21.09 18.36 37.04
C THR A 107 -22.03 17.20 37.42
N LYS A 108 -22.31 16.89 38.69
CA LYS A 108 -22.38 17.72 39.91
C LYS A 108 -22.25 16.83 41.17
N ALA A 109 -21.53 17.31 42.17
CA ALA A 109 -21.41 16.73 43.51
C ALA A 109 -22.58 17.16 44.43
N ALA A 110 -22.79 16.33 45.48
CA ALA A 110 -23.35 16.64 46.79
C ALA A 110 -24.83 17.10 46.90
N SER A 111 -25.70 16.20 47.35
CA SER A 111 -26.20 16.11 48.75
C SER A 111 -27.33 15.09 48.83
#